data_AF-A0A930DP18-F1
#
_entry.id   AF-A0A930DP18-F1
#
_cell.length_a   1.000
_cell.length_b   1.000
_cell.length_c   1.000
_cell.angle_alpha   90.00
_cell.angle_beta   90.00
_cell.angle_gamma   90.00
#
_symmetry.space_group_name_H-M   'P 1'
#
loop_
_entity.id
_entity.type
_entity.pdbx_description
1 polymer ?
#
loop_
_entity_poly.entity_id
_entity_poly.type
_entity_poly.pdbx_seq_one_letter_code
_entity_poly.pdbx_strand_id
1 'polypeptide(L)'
;MKIQWYPGHMAKAKRKMKEDLPLVDAIIEVIDSRCPNSSRNPEIDILAKDKARIMLFNKADLADPVRTKSFMESFQKQGFYTMEMDARSRSSVKG
;
A
#
# COMPACT_ATOMS: atom_id res chain seq x y z
N MET A 1 3.06 -13.37 14.40
CA MET A 1 2.63 -14.37 13.40
C MET A 1 3.69 -14.48 12.32
N LYS A 2 4.18 -15.69 12.02
CA LYS A 2 5.14 -15.93 10.94
C LYS A 2 4.35 -16.50 9.76
N ILE A 3 4.20 -15.72 8.69
CA ILE A 3 3.57 -16.20 7.45
C ILE A 3 4.61 -17.04 6.71
N GLN A 4 4.25 -18.27 6.33
CA GLN A 4 5.15 -19.17 5.61
C GLN A 4 4.79 -19.20 4.13
N TRP A 5 5.63 -18.58 3.30
CA TRP A 5 5.39 -18.36 1.87
C TRP A 5 5.79 -19.57 1.00
N TYR A 6 5.30 -20.76 1.31
CA TYR A 6 5.41 -21.89 0.36
C TYR A 6 4.42 -21.73 -0.80
N PRO A 7 4.69 -22.34 -1.98
CA PRO A 7 4.02 -22.00 -3.24
C PRO A 7 2.49 -21.95 -3.19
N GLY A 8 1.85 -22.85 -2.43
CA GLY A 8 0.39 -22.89 -2.27
C GLY A 8 -0.21 -21.66 -1.57
N HIS A 9 0.49 -21.06 -0.60
CA HIS A 9 -0.01 -19.90 0.14
C HIS A 9 0.01 -18.63 -0.71
N MET A 10 1.08 -18.41 -1.48
CA MET A 10 1.15 -17.31 -2.44
C MET A 10 0.05 -17.41 -3.50
N ALA A 11 -0.10 -18.60 -4.09
CA ALA A 11 -1.13 -18.85 -5.10
C ALA A 11 -2.54 -18.61 -4.53
N LYS A 12 -2.82 -19.09 -3.31
CA LYS A 12 -4.12 -18.87 -2.64
C LYS A 12 -4.38 -17.38 -2.38
N ALA A 13 -3.40 -16.65 -1.87
CA ALA A 13 -3.54 -15.22 -1.59
C ALA A 13 -3.77 -14.42 -2.89
N LYS A 14 -2.98 -14.70 -3.94
CA LYS A 14 -3.12 -14.07 -5.25
C LYS A 14 -4.47 -14.38 -5.89
N ARG A 15 -4.95 -15.63 -5.79
CA ARG A 15 -6.27 -16.03 -6.30
C ARG A 15 -7.37 -15.24 -5.60
N LYS A 16 -7.34 -15.19 -4.26
CA LYS A 16 -8.32 -14.42 -3.49
C LYS A 16 -8.30 -12.93 -3.86
N MET A 17 -7.13 -12.31 -3.99
CA MET A 17 -7.03 -10.93 -4.46
C MET A 17 -7.71 -10.73 -5.82
N LYS A 18 -7.48 -11.64 -6.78
CA LYS A 18 -8.12 -11.57 -8.11
C LYS A 18 -9.64 -11.72 -8.06
N GLU A 19 -10.17 -12.48 -7.11
CA GLU A 19 -11.62 -12.65 -6.89
C GLU A 19 -12.23 -11.39 -6.25
N ASP A 20 -11.51 -10.75 -5.32
CA ASP A 20 -12.00 -9.57 -4.59
C ASP A 20 -11.88 -8.27 -5.41
N LEU A 21 -10.86 -8.14 -6.27
CA LEU A 21 -10.57 -6.93 -7.04
C LEU A 21 -11.73 -6.41 -7.92
N PRO A 22 -12.47 -7.26 -8.65
CA PRO A 22 -13.64 -6.81 -9.41
C PRO A 22 -14.76 -6.20 -8.55
N LEU A 23 -14.82 -6.52 -7.26
CA LEU A 23 -15.89 -6.12 -6.34
C LEU A 23 -15.71 -4.71 -5.76
N VAL A 24 -14.58 -4.05 -6.05
CA VAL A 24 -14.23 -2.74 -5.48
C VAL A 24 -13.91 -1.73 -6.58
N ASP A 25 -14.22 -0.46 -6.34
CA ASP A 25 -13.88 0.63 -7.29
C ASP A 25 -12.45 1.15 -7.09
N ALA A 26 -11.93 1.03 -5.87
CA ALA A 26 -10.63 1.54 -5.47
C ALA A 26 -9.91 0.61 -4.51
N ILE A 27 -8.58 0.76 -4.43
CA ILE A 27 -7.70 0.00 -3.56
C ILE A 27 -6.90 0.97 -2.69
N ILE A 28 -6.77 0.63 -1.42
CA ILE A 28 -5.85 1.28 -0.48
C ILE A 28 -4.63 0.37 -0.32
N GLU A 29 -3.48 0.80 -0.84
CA GLU A 29 -2.20 0.12 -0.65
C GLU A 29 -1.52 0.68 0.59
N VAL A 30 -1.47 -0.11 1.66
CA VAL A 30 -0.81 0.29 2.91
C VAL A 30 0.66 -0.11 2.86
N ILE A 31 1.56 0.86 2.93
CA ILE A 31 3.01 0.68 2.86
C ILE A 31 3.70 1.19 4.12
N ASP A 32 4.94 0.76 4.35
CA ASP A 32 5.77 1.25 5.47
C ASP A 32 6.57 2.48 5.03
N SER A 33 6.33 3.63 5.67
CA SER A 33 6.95 4.91 5.30
C SER A 33 8.48 4.91 5.40
N ARG A 34 9.05 4.00 6.20
CA ARG A 34 10.50 3.87 6.35
C ARG A 34 11.17 3.19 5.16
N CYS A 35 10.42 2.41 4.39
CA CYS A 35 10.89 1.77 3.17
C CYS A 35 9.79 1.69 2.10
N PRO A 36 9.35 2.85 1.54
CA PRO A 36 8.17 2.93 0.70
C PRO A 36 8.20 2.00 -0.51
N ASN A 37 9.35 1.92 -1.21
CA ASN A 37 9.50 1.05 -2.37
C ASN A 37 9.59 -0.43 -1.98
N SER A 38 10.42 -0.76 -0.99
CA SER A 38 10.72 -2.16 -0.63
C SER A 38 9.57 -2.87 0.09
N SER A 39 8.64 -2.12 0.66
CA SER A 39 7.50 -2.70 1.39
C SER A 39 6.32 -3.07 0.49
N ARG A 40 6.39 -2.78 -0.82
CA ARG A 40 5.32 -3.06 -1.80
C ARG A 40 5.35 -4.49 -2.28
N ASN A 41 4.18 -4.98 -2.71
CA ASN A 41 4.08 -6.24 -3.43
C ASN A 41 4.52 -6.01 -4.90
N PRO A 42 5.50 -6.75 -5.43
CA PRO A 42 6.01 -6.54 -6.80
C PRO A 42 4.95 -6.78 -7.90
N GLU A 43 3.87 -7.50 -7.61
CA GLU A 43 2.81 -7.79 -8.58
C GLU A 43 1.62 -6.82 -8.49
N ILE A 44 1.60 -5.90 -7.51
CA ILE A 44 0.41 -5.09 -7.23
C ILE A 44 0.03 -4.21 -8.43
N ASP A 45 1.01 -3.68 -9.15
CA ASP A 45 0.77 -2.79 -10.29
C ASP A 45 0.08 -3.53 -11.45
N ILE A 46 0.32 -4.83 -11.59
CA ILE A 46 -0.36 -5.69 -12.57
C ILE A 46 -1.76 -6.06 -12.08
N LEU A 47 -1.90 -6.41 -10.81
CA LEU A 47 -3.16 -6.85 -10.23
C LEU A 47 -4.18 -5.69 -10.14
N ALA A 48 -3.72 -4.48 -9.85
CA ALA A 48 -4.54 -3.31 -9.58
C ALA A 48 -4.64 -2.31 -10.76
N LYS A 49 -4.25 -2.72 -11.97
CA LYS A 49 -4.04 -1.83 -13.12
C LYS A 49 -5.24 -0.90 -13.42
N ASP A 50 -6.46 -1.43 -13.32
CA ASP A 50 -7.69 -0.72 -13.72
C ASP A 50 -8.48 -0.16 -12.52
N LYS A 51 -7.83 -0.02 -11.36
CA LYS A 51 -8.47 0.45 -10.12
C LYS A 51 -7.89 1.78 -9.69
N ALA A 52 -8.72 2.64 -9.11
CA ALA A 52 -8.22 3.85 -8.44
C ALA A 52 -7.36 3.44 -7.23
N ARG A 53 -6.23 4.12 -7.02
CA ARG A 53 -5.25 3.69 -6.02
C ARG A 53 -4.85 4.80 -5.06
N ILE A 54 -4.99 4.49 -3.79
CA ILE A 54 -4.55 5.31 -2.66
C ILE A 54 -3.38 4.60 -1.99
N MET A 55 -2.19 5.20 -2.00
CA MET A 55 -1.03 4.74 -1.26
C MET A 55 -0.98 5.39 0.11
N LEU A 56 -1.13 4.56 1.14
CA LEU A 56 -1.16 4.97 2.52
C LEU A 56 0.21 4.69 3.17
N PHE A 57 0.96 5.75 3.41
CA PHE A 57 2.26 5.78 4.07
C PHE A 57 2.08 5.62 5.57
N ASN A 58 2.02 4.37 6.03
CA ASN A 58 1.83 4.05 7.45
C ASN A 58 3.16 4.14 8.22
N LYS A 59 3.08 4.30 9.55
CA LYS A 59 4.23 4.54 10.45
C LYS A 59 5.03 5.77 10.06
N ALA A 60 4.36 6.81 9.56
CA ALA A 60 5.00 8.06 9.19
C ALA A 60 5.72 8.72 10.38
N ASP A 61 5.24 8.48 11.61
CA ASP A 61 5.87 8.90 12.86
C ASP A 61 7.31 8.36 13.06
N LEU A 62 7.65 7.24 12.41
CA LEU A 62 8.96 6.61 12.50
C LEU A 62 9.85 6.87 11.28
N ALA A 63 9.37 7.62 10.29
CA ALA A 63 10.09 7.90 9.05
C ALA A 63 10.60 9.34 9.00
N ASP A 64 11.60 9.59 8.15
CA ASP A 64 12.07 10.95 7.86
C ASP A 64 10.96 11.70 7.07
N PRO A 65 10.41 12.80 7.60
CA PRO A 65 9.28 13.49 6.99
C PRO A 65 9.64 14.16 5.65
N VAL A 66 10.88 14.60 5.46
CA VAL A 66 11.33 15.22 4.20
C VAL A 66 11.43 14.16 3.11
N ARG A 67 12.02 13.01 3.45
CA ARG A 67 12.11 11.87 2.50
C ARG A 67 10.74 11.30 2.18
N THR A 68 9.87 11.16 3.19
CA THR A 68 8.51 10.64 3.02
C THR A 68 7.73 11.49 2.02
N LYS A 69 7.76 12.82 2.17
CA LYS A 69 7.16 13.76 1.20
C LYS A 69 7.74 13.60 -0.20
N SER A 70 9.06 13.49 -0.34
CA SER A 70 9.70 13.29 -1.64
C SER A 70 9.22 12.00 -2.33
N PHE A 71 9.07 10.91 -1.58
CA PHE A 71 8.48 9.68 -2.11
C PHE A 71 7.01 9.89 -2.50
N MET A 72 6.22 10.51 -1.62
CA MET A 72 4.81 10.79 -1.91
C MET A 72 4.63 11.60 -3.20
N GLU A 73 5.42 12.65 -3.42
CA GLU A 73 5.40 13.43 -4.66
C GLU A 73 5.76 12.57 -5.88
N SER A 74 6.74 11.67 -5.75
CA SER A 74 7.10 10.73 -6.82
C SER A 74 5.95 9.78 -7.17
N PHE A 75 5.23 9.26 -6.17
CA PHE A 75 4.07 8.41 -6.41
C PHE A 75 2.85 9.20 -6.92
N GLN A 76 2.64 10.44 -6.48
CA GLN A 76 1.60 11.32 -7.04
C GLN A 76 1.83 11.56 -8.54
N LYS A 77 3.07 11.78 -8.97
CA LYS A 77 3.43 11.90 -10.39
C LYS A 77 3.16 10.63 -11.20
N GLN A 78 3.09 9.48 -10.55
CA GLN A 78 2.72 8.18 -11.16
C GLN A 78 1.20 7.95 -11.17
N GLY A 79 0.40 8.90 -10.67
CA GLY A 79 -1.07 8.82 -10.65
C GLY A 79 -1.67 8.23 -9.38
N PHE A 80 -0.87 8.03 -8.31
CA PHE A 80 -1.38 7.56 -7.03
C PHE A 80 -1.87 8.73 -6.17
N TYR A 81 -2.99 8.55 -5.47
CA TYR A 81 -3.31 9.40 -4.32
C TYR A 81 -2.43 8.97 -3.15
N THR A 82 -1.81 9.89 -2.42
CA THR A 82 -0.92 9.55 -1.31
C THR A 82 -1.37 10.20 0.00
N MET A 83 -1.23 9.48 1.11
CA MET A 83 -1.58 9.97 2.45
C MET A 83 -0.61 9.40 3.48
N GLU A 84 -0.16 10.22 4.42
CA GLU A 84 0.60 9.78 5.59
C GLU A 84 -0.34 9.34 6.72
N MET A 85 0.06 8.33 7.48
CA MET A 85 -0.70 7.83 8.61
C MET A 85 0.22 7.25 9.69
N ASP A 86 -0.16 7.43 10.95
CA ASP A 86 0.18 6.50 12.03
C ASP A 86 -1.07 5.73 12.42
N ALA A 87 -1.18 4.46 12.00
CA ALA A 87 -2.33 3.61 12.30
C ALA A 87 -2.56 3.38 13.81
N ARG A 88 -1.53 3.58 14.65
CA ARG A 88 -1.64 3.44 16.11
C ARG A 88 -2.25 4.68 16.75
N SER A 89 -2.09 5.83 16.10
CA SER A 89 -2.69 7.08 16.52
C SER A 89 -4.00 7.34 15.77
N ARG A 90 -5.12 7.27 16.50
CA ARG A 90 -6.46 7.58 15.95
C ARG A 90 -6.59 9.00 15.39
N SER A 91 -5.67 9.91 15.72
CA SER A 91 -5.67 11.29 15.21
C SER A 91 -5.36 11.40 13.71
N SER A 92 -4.76 10.36 13.11
CA SER A 92 -4.35 10.36 11.70
C SER A 92 -5.50 10.00 10.74
N VAL A 93 -6.57 9.40 11.23
CA VAL A 93 -7.74 9.02 10.43
C VAL A 93 -8.74 10.17 10.49
N LYS A 94 -8.71 11.06 9.50
CA LYS A 94 -9.77 12.05 9.31
C LYS A 94 -10.88 11.42 8.48
N GLY A 95 -12.05 11.27 9.09
CA GLY A 95 -13.30 10.91 8.41
C GLY A 95 -13.80 12.04 7.52
#